data_AF-A0AAN8LKU5-F1
#
_entry.id   AF-A0AAN8LKU5-F1
#
_cell.length_a   1.000
_cell.length_b   1.000
_cell.length_c   1.000
_cell.angle_alpha   90.00
_cell.angle_beta   90.00
_cell.angle_gamma   90.00
#
_symmetry.space_group_name_H-M   'P 1'
#
loop_
_entity.id
_entity.type
_entity.pdbx_description
1 polymer ?
#
loop_
_entity_poly.entity_id
_entity_poly.type
_entity_poly.pdbx_seq_one_letter_code
_entity_poly.pdbx_strand_id
1 'polypeptide(L)'
;MPRPYRRNTSLIIIISPKYHVDCDLHHRLAGERREDPQHSLHTQTGRVFVTYEADSDKHIKQIINFVGLLRHNGFDTHIDMFEQQFRSISKIDFMERYLSEKEYLIIIIISPKYHETVTSSPVSLENDERILNTVYIHKQLQNEFIQNGSKNFRFIPILFPGAKKCHVPTWLQNTHVYSWPRDRDDVLRRLMRVEKYNPPPIGKLPTIVSIPI
;
A
#
# COMPACT_ATOMS: atom_id res chain seq x y z
N MET A 1 25.35 3.11 -71.79
CA MET A 1 24.21 3.51 -72.67
C MET A 1 23.04 2.59 -72.37
N PRO A 2 21.78 2.94 -72.66
CA PRO A 2 21.12 4.27 -72.55
C PRO A 2 19.86 4.23 -71.63
N ARG A 3 19.34 5.40 -71.24
CA ARG A 3 17.91 5.60 -70.81
C ARG A 3 17.04 5.67 -72.09
N PRO A 4 15.70 5.45 -72.11
CA PRO A 4 14.68 6.23 -71.34
C PRO A 4 13.36 5.43 -71.07
N TYR A 5 12.13 5.93 -70.82
CA TYR A 5 11.54 7.27 -70.60
C TYR A 5 10.11 7.19 -69.97
N ARG A 6 9.59 8.32 -69.44
CA ARG A 6 8.18 8.81 -69.47
C ARG A 6 7.05 8.06 -68.68
N ARG A 7 6.05 8.75 -68.09
CA ARG A 7 5.85 10.20 -67.80
C ARG A 7 4.63 10.46 -66.88
N ASN A 8 4.71 11.55 -66.09
CA ASN A 8 3.61 12.50 -65.70
C ASN A 8 2.35 11.97 -64.96
N THR A 9 1.63 12.81 -64.18
CA THR A 9 1.52 14.28 -64.22
C THR A 9 1.52 14.94 -62.84
N SER A 10 1.96 16.20 -62.78
CA SER A 10 2.08 17.05 -61.58
C SER A 10 0.76 17.72 -61.17
N LEU A 11 0.70 18.20 -59.92
CA LEU A 11 0.29 19.59 -59.68
C LEU A 11 1.11 20.20 -58.52
N ILE A 12 1.44 21.49 -58.63
CA ILE A 12 2.34 22.24 -57.74
C ILE A 12 1.68 23.58 -57.40
N ILE A 13 1.59 23.93 -56.11
CA ILE A 13 1.57 25.30 -55.56
C ILE A 13 2.19 25.16 -54.14
N ILE A 14 3.48 25.42 -53.87
CA ILE A 14 4.11 26.71 -53.46
C ILE A 14 3.28 27.37 -52.32
N ILE A 15 3.78 27.66 -51.10
CA ILE A 15 4.78 28.68 -50.78
C ILE A 15 5.70 28.30 -49.59
N SER A 16 6.93 28.80 -49.69
CA SER A 16 8.15 28.71 -48.87
C SER A 16 8.09 29.00 -47.35
N PRO A 17 9.20 28.74 -46.60
CA PRO A 17 9.17 28.48 -45.16
C PRO A 17 10.15 29.35 -44.31
N LYS A 18 10.44 28.85 -43.09
CA LYS A 18 11.53 29.16 -42.14
C LYS A 18 11.16 30.10 -40.98
N TYR A 19 11.36 29.62 -39.75
CA TYR A 19 12.15 30.32 -38.72
C TYR A 19 12.88 29.29 -37.84
N HIS A 20 14.15 29.57 -37.53
CA HIS A 20 14.96 28.95 -36.48
C HIS A 20 16.02 29.98 -36.04
N VAL A 21 16.48 29.87 -34.78
CA VAL A 21 17.39 30.79 -34.04
C VAL A 21 16.88 32.26 -33.91
N ASP A 22 17.19 33.04 -32.87
CA ASP A 22 18.24 32.90 -31.84
C ASP A 22 17.86 33.56 -30.46
N CYS A 23 18.83 33.62 -29.55
CA CYS A 23 18.73 33.94 -28.11
C CYS A 23 18.43 35.40 -27.66
N ASP A 24 18.06 35.48 -26.37
CA ASP A 24 18.34 36.53 -25.35
C ASP A 24 17.73 37.96 -25.38
N LEU A 25 17.01 38.24 -24.27
CA LEU A 25 17.20 39.36 -23.33
C LEU A 25 17.13 40.83 -23.81
N HIS A 26 16.00 41.52 -23.52
CA HIS A 26 15.99 42.59 -22.49
C HIS A 26 14.61 43.22 -22.16
N HIS A 27 14.35 43.33 -20.84
CA HIS A 27 13.68 44.42 -20.08
C HIS A 27 12.18 44.83 -20.27
N ARG A 28 11.49 44.82 -19.09
CA ARG A 28 10.50 45.82 -18.56
C ARG A 28 9.10 45.85 -19.20
N LEU A 29 7.96 45.68 -18.52
CA LEU A 29 7.55 46.03 -17.14
C LEU A 29 6.12 45.48 -16.84
N ALA A 30 5.72 45.55 -15.57
CA ALA A 30 4.34 45.49 -15.03
C ALA A 30 3.56 44.16 -15.13
N GLY A 31 3.38 43.50 -13.98
CA GLY A 31 2.48 42.34 -13.85
C GLY A 31 2.73 41.48 -12.61
N GLU A 32 2.72 42.06 -11.41
CA GLU A 32 2.78 41.28 -10.15
C GLU A 32 1.51 40.43 -9.96
N ARG A 33 1.48 39.25 -10.59
CA ARG A 33 0.69 38.14 -10.07
C ARG A 33 1.50 37.49 -8.95
N ARG A 34 1.02 37.65 -7.72
CA ARG A 34 1.45 36.81 -6.60
C ARG A 34 1.09 35.38 -6.97
N GLU A 35 2.10 34.57 -7.25
CA GLU A 35 1.93 33.12 -7.23
C GLU A 35 1.74 32.76 -5.76
N ASP A 36 0.49 32.53 -5.36
CA ASP A 36 0.22 31.76 -4.15
C ASP A 36 0.98 30.44 -4.32
N PRO A 37 1.89 30.08 -3.38
CA PRO A 37 2.50 28.77 -3.43
C PRO A 37 1.37 27.77 -3.21
N GLN A 38 0.85 27.21 -4.31
CA GLN A 38 0.08 25.98 -4.27
C GLN A 38 1.01 24.96 -3.62
N HIS A 39 0.81 24.79 -2.32
CA HIS A 39 1.47 23.79 -1.54
C HIS A 39 0.98 22.48 -2.16
N SER A 40 1.80 21.92 -3.05
CA SER A 40 1.58 20.63 -3.65
C SER A 40 1.58 19.66 -2.48
N LEU A 41 0.39 19.38 -1.96
CA LEU A 41 0.13 18.34 -1.01
C LEU A 41 0.60 17.07 -1.70
N HIS A 42 1.86 16.71 -1.41
CA HIS A 42 2.43 15.40 -1.64
C HIS A 42 1.50 14.47 -0.87
N THR A 43 0.46 14.03 -1.57
CA THR A 43 -0.59 13.21 -1.01
C THR A 43 0.11 11.87 -0.88
N GLN A 44 0.69 11.63 0.30
CA GLN A 44 1.34 10.37 0.63
C GLN A 44 0.24 9.32 0.71
N THR A 45 -0.19 8.84 -0.46
CA THR A 45 -1.16 7.76 -0.64
C THR A 45 -0.62 6.57 0.12
N GLY A 46 -1.23 6.23 1.25
CA GLY A 46 -0.74 5.19 2.12
C GLY A 46 -0.63 3.88 1.33
N ARG A 47 0.59 3.35 1.22
CA ARG A 47 0.84 2.08 0.54
C ARG A 47 0.40 0.93 1.44
N VAL A 48 -0.43 0.05 0.90
CA VAL A 48 -1.01 -1.07 1.65
C VAL A 48 -0.82 -2.36 0.86
N PHE A 49 -0.28 -3.37 1.52
CA PHE A 49 -0.28 -4.75 1.03
C PHE A 49 -1.28 -5.56 1.83
N VAL A 50 -2.18 -6.30 1.15
CA VAL A 50 -3.18 -7.15 1.78
C VAL A 50 -2.87 -8.61 1.46
N THR A 51 -2.73 -9.43 2.51
CA THR A 51 -2.58 -10.88 2.36
C THR A 51 -3.70 -11.65 3.06
N TYR A 52 -4.14 -12.76 2.46
CA TYR A 52 -5.29 -13.55 2.91
C TYR A 52 -5.20 -15.02 2.46
N GLU A 53 -6.14 -15.84 2.94
CA GLU A 53 -6.39 -17.19 2.40
C GLU A 53 -7.82 -17.26 1.85
N ALA A 54 -8.00 -17.94 0.72
CA ALA A 54 -9.25 -18.00 -0.02
C ALA A 54 -10.24 -18.99 0.64
N ASP A 55 -10.97 -18.51 1.64
CA ASP A 55 -11.96 -19.28 2.41
C ASP A 55 -13.17 -19.73 1.55
N SER A 56 -13.95 -18.78 1.03
CA SER A 56 -15.15 -19.02 0.22
C SER A 56 -15.49 -17.82 -0.68
N ASP A 57 -16.32 -17.99 -1.71
CA ASP A 57 -16.76 -16.87 -2.58
C ASP A 57 -17.33 -15.68 -1.82
N LYS A 58 -18.03 -15.94 -0.70
CA LYS A 58 -18.54 -14.90 0.20
C LYS A 58 -17.40 -14.12 0.86
N HIS A 59 -16.37 -14.83 1.32
CA HIS A 59 -15.18 -14.23 1.91
C HIS A 59 -14.37 -13.42 0.88
N ILE A 60 -14.17 -13.97 -0.32
CA ILE A 60 -13.51 -13.26 -1.44
C ILE A 60 -14.27 -11.97 -1.78
N LYS A 61 -15.60 -12.01 -1.92
CA LYS A 61 -16.41 -10.80 -2.15
C LYS A 61 -16.27 -9.77 -1.03
N GLN A 62 -16.15 -10.21 0.23
CA GLN A 62 -15.88 -9.30 1.36
C GLN A 62 -14.49 -8.66 1.28
N ILE A 63 -13.45 -9.42 0.88
CA ILE A 63 -12.09 -8.91 0.70
C ILE A 63 -12.05 -7.92 -0.46
N ILE A 64 -12.65 -8.23 -1.61
CA ILE A 64 -12.71 -7.33 -2.76
C ILE A 64 -13.46 -6.04 -2.41
N ASN A 65 -14.56 -6.09 -1.65
CA ASN A 65 -15.25 -4.89 -1.17
C ASN A 65 -14.39 -4.07 -0.19
N PHE A 66 -13.60 -4.73 0.66
CA PHE A 66 -12.66 -4.06 1.58
C PHE A 66 -11.51 -3.38 0.84
N VAL A 67 -10.85 -4.09 -0.09
CA VAL A 67 -9.80 -3.54 -0.97
C VAL A 67 -10.35 -2.42 -1.84
N GLY A 68 -11.58 -2.59 -2.36
CA GLY A 68 -12.32 -1.55 -3.06
C GLY A 68 -12.47 -0.29 -2.21
N LEU A 69 -12.92 -0.43 -0.95
CA LEU A 69 -13.00 0.70 -0.02
C LEU A 69 -11.64 1.39 0.18
N LEU A 70 -10.56 0.63 0.37
CA LEU A 70 -9.23 1.22 0.53
C LEU A 70 -8.81 2.04 -0.69
N ARG A 71 -8.96 1.49 -1.91
CA ARG A 71 -8.64 2.20 -3.16
C ARG A 71 -9.53 3.43 -3.38
N HIS A 72 -10.82 3.38 -3.02
CA HIS A 72 -11.72 4.55 -3.04
C HIS A 72 -11.34 5.64 -2.02
N ASN A 73 -10.60 5.30 -0.96
CA ASN A 73 -10.06 6.26 0.01
C ASN A 73 -8.62 6.68 -0.30
N GLY A 74 -8.11 6.40 -1.51
CA GLY A 74 -6.79 6.84 -1.97
C GLY A 74 -5.61 6.02 -1.44
N PHE A 75 -5.84 4.84 -0.85
CA PHE A 75 -4.74 3.94 -0.48
C PHE A 75 -4.27 3.15 -1.68
N ASP A 76 -2.97 3.20 -1.96
CA ASP A 76 -2.34 2.38 -2.99
C ASP A 76 -2.26 0.94 -2.50
N THR A 77 -3.27 0.16 -2.87
CA THR A 77 -3.56 -1.15 -2.25
C THR A 77 -3.24 -2.29 -3.22
N HIS A 78 -2.25 -3.10 -2.87
CA HIS A 78 -1.86 -4.33 -3.54
C HIS A 78 -2.40 -5.55 -2.78
N ILE A 79 -2.67 -6.66 -3.47
CA ILE A 79 -3.12 -7.92 -2.85
C ILE A 79 -2.32 -9.10 -3.39
N ASP A 80 -2.06 -10.09 -2.55
CA ASP A 80 -1.29 -11.29 -2.91
C ASP A 80 -1.86 -12.08 -4.11
N MET A 81 -3.18 -12.24 -4.23
CA MET A 81 -3.80 -13.05 -5.30
C MET A 81 -3.59 -12.51 -6.72
N PHE A 82 -3.52 -11.19 -6.94
CA PHE A 82 -3.28 -10.65 -8.30
C PHE A 82 -1.83 -10.82 -8.77
N GLU A 83 -0.92 -11.11 -7.84
CA GLU A 83 0.53 -11.14 -8.05
C GLU A 83 1.05 -12.58 -8.22
N GLN A 84 0.19 -13.58 -8.00
CA GLN A 84 0.46 -15.01 -8.25
C GLN A 84 0.74 -15.34 -9.73
N GLN A 85 0.57 -14.39 -10.66
CA GLN A 85 0.94 -14.56 -12.07
C GLN A 85 2.45 -14.40 -12.33
N PHE A 86 3.22 -13.85 -11.39
CA PHE A 86 4.66 -13.62 -11.54
C PHE A 86 5.48 -14.80 -11.00
N ARG A 87 6.05 -15.58 -11.93
CA ARG A 87 6.65 -16.90 -11.66
C ARG A 87 7.99 -16.85 -10.92
N SER A 88 8.01 -17.55 -9.79
CA SER A 88 9.14 -18.22 -9.07
C SER A 88 10.45 -17.47 -8.79
N ILE A 89 11.07 -16.74 -9.73
CA ILE A 89 12.26 -15.93 -9.45
C ILE A 89 11.83 -14.60 -8.81
N SER A 90 10.77 -13.97 -9.33
CA SER A 90 10.27 -12.68 -8.85
C SER A 90 9.69 -12.70 -7.44
N LYS A 91 9.29 -13.86 -6.90
CA LYS A 91 8.48 -13.93 -5.67
C LYS A 91 9.27 -13.57 -4.40
N ILE A 92 10.57 -13.86 -4.37
CA ILE A 92 11.45 -13.51 -3.24
C ILE A 92 11.64 -11.99 -3.23
N ASP A 93 12.16 -11.42 -4.32
CA ASP A 93 12.38 -9.99 -4.53
C ASP A 93 11.09 -9.17 -4.32
N PHE A 94 9.94 -9.71 -4.75
CA PHE A 94 8.63 -9.10 -4.55
C PHE A 94 8.25 -9.02 -3.08
N MET A 95 8.43 -10.10 -2.30
CA MET A 95 8.21 -10.03 -0.85
C MET A 95 9.23 -9.15 -0.14
N GLU A 96 10.49 -9.16 -0.59
CA GLU A 96 11.53 -8.26 -0.07
C GLU A 96 11.14 -6.79 -0.24
N ARG A 97 10.53 -6.39 -1.37
CA ARG A 97 9.98 -5.03 -1.56
C ARG A 97 9.04 -4.62 -0.43
N TYR A 98 8.05 -5.44 -0.08
CA TYR A 98 7.09 -5.10 0.99
C TYR A 98 7.72 -5.12 2.38
N LEU A 99 8.73 -5.95 2.63
CA LEU A 99 9.39 -6.03 3.94
C LEU A 99 10.41 -4.89 4.13
N SER A 100 11.18 -4.56 3.10
CA SER A 100 12.20 -3.50 3.09
C SER A 100 11.59 -2.09 3.08
N GLU A 101 10.64 -1.80 2.18
CA GLU A 101 10.00 -0.49 2.07
C GLU A 101 9.09 -0.22 3.29
N LYS A 102 9.63 0.44 4.33
CA LYS A 102 8.93 0.70 5.61
C LYS A 102 7.67 1.59 5.49
N GLU A 103 7.39 2.13 4.30
CA GLU A 103 6.16 2.84 3.97
C GLU A 103 4.93 1.93 3.91
N TYR A 104 5.07 0.69 3.42
CA TYR A 104 3.92 -0.24 3.32
C TYR A 104 3.40 -0.61 4.69
N LEU A 105 2.08 -0.48 4.88
CA LEU A 105 1.35 -1.18 5.92
C LEU A 105 0.89 -2.53 5.37
N ILE A 106 1.05 -3.60 6.16
CA ILE A 106 0.70 -4.96 5.73
C ILE A 106 -0.53 -5.42 6.52
N ILE A 107 -1.65 -5.50 5.81
CA ILE A 107 -2.91 -6.01 6.35
C ILE A 107 -2.93 -7.53 6.19
N ILE A 108 -3.19 -8.22 7.29
CA ILE A 108 -3.25 -9.68 7.33
C ILE A 108 -4.71 -10.04 7.64
N ILE A 109 -5.41 -10.55 6.64
CA ILE A 109 -6.81 -10.92 6.74
C ILE A 109 -6.91 -12.27 7.46
N ILE A 110 -7.42 -12.24 8.68
CA ILE A 110 -7.56 -13.44 9.52
C ILE A 110 -8.94 -14.06 9.26
N SER A 111 -8.92 -15.28 8.74
CA SER A 111 -10.08 -16.18 8.56
C SER A 111 -9.80 -17.52 9.27
N PRO A 112 -10.82 -18.38 9.51
CA PRO A 112 -10.61 -19.74 9.99
C PRO A 112 -9.68 -20.53 9.07
N LYS A 113 -9.90 -20.46 7.75
CA LYS A 113 -9.04 -21.15 6.77
C LYS A 113 -7.61 -20.61 6.75
N TYR A 114 -7.39 -19.30 6.87
CA TYR A 114 -6.04 -18.74 6.99
C TYR A 114 -5.27 -19.37 8.17
N HIS A 115 -5.92 -19.47 9.34
CA HIS A 115 -5.32 -20.12 10.51
C HIS A 115 -5.01 -21.59 10.26
N GLU A 116 -5.96 -22.36 9.71
CA GLU A 116 -5.74 -23.77 9.35
C GLU A 116 -4.55 -23.93 8.39
N THR A 117 -4.52 -23.16 7.30
CA THR A 117 -3.44 -23.15 6.31
C THR A 117 -2.05 -22.89 6.93
N VAL A 118 -1.92 -21.91 7.82
CA VAL A 118 -0.60 -21.54 8.39
C VAL A 118 -0.20 -22.37 9.61
N THR A 119 -1.11 -23.15 10.20
CA THR A 119 -0.84 -24.07 11.32
C THR A 119 -0.73 -25.54 10.91
N SER A 120 -1.22 -25.89 9.72
CA SER A 120 -1.15 -27.26 9.17
C SER A 120 0.28 -27.72 8.92
N SER A 121 0.50 -29.03 9.06
CA SER A 121 1.79 -29.65 8.77
C SER A 121 2.12 -29.54 7.27
N PRO A 122 3.37 -29.28 6.87
CA PRO A 122 3.78 -29.29 5.47
C PRO A 122 3.48 -30.62 4.76
N VAL A 123 3.37 -31.72 5.50
CA VAL A 123 3.14 -33.08 4.98
C VAL A 123 1.70 -33.28 4.49
N SER A 124 0.74 -32.52 5.03
CA SER A 124 -0.68 -32.58 4.64
C SER A 124 -1.07 -31.54 3.59
N LEU A 125 -0.10 -30.75 3.10
CA LEU A 125 -0.33 -29.84 1.99
C LEU A 125 -0.09 -30.59 0.68
N GLU A 126 -1.18 -31.05 0.06
CA GLU A 126 -1.15 -31.42 -1.36
C GLU A 126 -0.65 -30.24 -2.20
N ASN A 127 -0.31 -30.49 -3.47
CA ASN A 127 0.50 -29.61 -4.33
C ASN A 127 -0.17 -28.28 -4.77
N ASP A 128 -1.12 -27.75 -3.98
CA ASP A 128 -1.77 -26.46 -4.17
C ASP A 128 -0.80 -25.29 -3.90
N GLU A 129 -0.31 -24.72 -5.00
CA GLU A 129 0.56 -23.55 -5.02
C GLU A 129 0.00 -22.37 -4.21
N ARG A 130 -1.33 -22.18 -4.13
CA ARG A 130 -1.93 -21.06 -3.37
C ARG A 130 -1.70 -21.22 -1.87
N ILE A 131 -1.92 -22.43 -1.35
CA ILE A 131 -1.72 -22.74 0.07
C ILE A 131 -0.23 -22.59 0.43
N LEU A 132 0.65 -23.08 -0.44
CA LEU A 132 2.11 -22.87 -0.31
C LEU A 132 2.49 -21.38 -0.38
N ASN A 133 1.77 -20.56 -1.16
CA ASN A 133 1.97 -19.12 -1.22
C ASN A 133 1.59 -18.45 0.11
N THR A 134 0.41 -18.72 0.67
CA THR A 134 -0.04 -18.22 1.97
C THR A 134 0.94 -18.58 3.10
N VAL A 135 1.37 -19.84 3.16
CA VAL A 135 2.34 -20.34 4.16
C VAL A 135 3.70 -19.64 4.02
N TYR A 136 4.16 -19.40 2.78
CA TYR A 136 5.40 -18.67 2.54
C TYR A 136 5.31 -17.21 3.02
N ILE A 137 4.26 -16.48 2.62
CA ILE A 137 4.07 -15.08 3.02
C ILE A 137 3.98 -14.96 4.55
N HIS A 138 3.23 -15.85 5.20
CA HIS A 138 3.15 -15.92 6.66
C HIS A 138 4.52 -16.06 7.32
N LYS A 139 5.35 -16.99 6.86
CA LYS A 139 6.70 -17.22 7.41
C LYS A 139 7.62 -16.02 7.21
N GLN A 140 7.55 -15.34 6.06
CA GLN A 140 8.33 -14.13 5.82
C GLN A 140 7.93 -12.98 6.77
N LEU A 141 6.63 -12.76 6.98
CA LEU A 141 6.13 -11.75 7.92
C LEU A 141 6.49 -12.07 9.38
N GLN A 142 6.42 -13.35 9.77
CA GLN A 142 6.84 -13.82 11.09
C GLN A 142 8.34 -13.58 11.32
N ASN A 143 9.19 -13.85 10.33
CA ASN A 143 10.62 -13.63 10.41
C ASN A 143 10.96 -12.14 10.58
N GLU A 144 10.38 -11.25 9.77
CA GLU A 144 10.59 -9.79 9.91
C GLU A 144 10.08 -9.28 11.28
N PHE A 145 8.96 -9.80 11.80
CA PHE A 145 8.48 -9.45 13.15
C PHE A 145 9.52 -9.77 14.22
N ILE A 146 10.11 -10.97 14.15
CA ILE A 146 11.12 -11.44 15.11
C ILE A 146 12.43 -10.64 14.95
N GLN A 147 12.91 -10.45 13.71
CA GLN A 147 14.13 -9.70 13.42
C GLN A 147 14.03 -8.23 13.82
N ASN A 148 12.86 -7.60 13.69
CA ASN A 148 12.60 -6.25 14.20
C ASN A 148 12.36 -6.18 15.72
N GLY A 149 12.77 -7.22 16.47
CA GLY A 149 12.68 -7.27 17.94
C GLY A 149 11.24 -7.25 18.47
N SER A 150 10.29 -7.85 17.74
CA SER A 150 8.85 -7.83 18.03
C SER A 150 8.20 -6.43 18.05
N LYS A 151 8.89 -5.39 17.56
CA LYS A 151 8.33 -4.05 17.41
C LYS A 151 7.48 -4.00 16.16
N ASN A 152 6.16 -3.87 16.31
CA ASN A 152 5.25 -3.82 15.19
C ASN A 152 4.55 -2.46 15.02
N PHE A 153 4.96 -1.75 13.98
CA PHE A 153 4.31 -0.53 13.51
C PHE A 153 3.58 -0.69 12.18
N ARG A 154 3.66 -1.86 11.53
CA ARG A 154 3.31 -2.05 10.11
C ARG A 154 2.31 -3.16 9.84
N PHE A 155 2.30 -4.23 10.63
CA PHE A 155 1.45 -5.39 10.45
C PHE A 155 0.12 -5.18 11.17
N ILE A 156 -0.98 -5.35 10.45
CA ILE A 156 -2.34 -5.01 10.90
C ILE A 156 -3.22 -6.27 10.72
N PRO A 157 -3.35 -7.11 11.77
CA PRO A 157 -4.27 -8.24 11.73
C PRO A 157 -5.73 -7.75 11.78
N ILE A 158 -6.54 -8.22 10.82
CA ILE A 158 -7.98 -7.91 10.75
C ILE A 158 -8.78 -9.20 10.72
N LEU A 159 -9.55 -9.45 11.78
CA LEU A 159 -10.52 -10.54 11.87
C LEU A 159 -11.67 -10.28 10.90
N PHE A 160 -11.85 -11.14 9.91
CA PHE A 160 -12.99 -11.09 9.01
C PHE A 160 -14.19 -11.89 9.56
N PRO A 161 -15.40 -11.69 9.02
CA PRO A 161 -16.60 -12.38 9.50
C PRO A 161 -16.43 -13.91 9.55
N GLY A 162 -16.64 -14.49 10.73
CA GLY A 162 -16.41 -15.92 11.02
C GLY A 162 -15.09 -16.20 11.76
N ALA A 163 -14.12 -15.29 11.72
CA ALA A 163 -12.88 -15.40 12.47
C ALA A 163 -13.06 -15.05 13.96
N LYS A 164 -12.14 -15.56 14.79
CA LYS A 164 -12.09 -15.34 16.25
C LYS A 164 -10.65 -15.02 16.66
N LYS A 165 -10.44 -14.45 17.85
CA LYS A 165 -9.09 -14.10 18.35
C LYS A 165 -8.14 -15.31 18.40
N CYS A 166 -8.64 -16.52 18.61
CA CYS A 166 -7.84 -17.76 18.54
C CYS A 166 -7.28 -18.08 17.15
N HIS A 167 -7.85 -17.53 16.07
CA HIS A 167 -7.33 -17.67 14.71
C HIS A 167 -6.19 -16.69 14.40
N VAL A 168 -5.91 -15.73 15.29
CA VAL A 168 -4.80 -14.78 15.12
C VAL A 168 -3.48 -15.50 15.42
N PRO A 169 -2.49 -15.48 14.51
CA PRO A 169 -1.17 -16.05 14.72
C PRO A 169 -0.55 -15.58 16.04
N THR A 170 0.08 -16.48 16.78
CA THR A 170 0.63 -16.21 18.13
C THR A 170 1.56 -15.00 18.16
N TRP A 171 2.41 -14.83 17.14
CA TRP A 171 3.31 -13.69 16.98
C TRP A 171 2.58 -12.34 16.75
N LEU A 172 1.29 -12.34 16.40
CA LEU A 172 0.45 -11.14 16.27
C LEU A 172 -0.50 -10.91 17.47
N GLN A 173 -0.64 -11.85 18.41
CA GLN A 173 -1.67 -11.77 19.47
C GLN A 173 -1.49 -10.58 20.43
N ASN A 174 -0.25 -10.07 20.57
CA ASN A 174 0.10 -8.90 21.37
C ASN A 174 -0.03 -7.57 20.60
N THR A 175 -0.50 -7.60 19.35
CA THR A 175 -0.71 -6.41 18.51
C THR A 175 -2.19 -5.97 18.53
N HIS A 176 -2.49 -4.79 18.02
CA HIS A 176 -3.88 -4.34 17.90
C HIS A 176 -4.59 -5.13 16.79
N VAL A 177 -5.50 -6.01 17.18
CA VAL A 177 -6.35 -6.79 16.27
C VAL A 177 -7.67 -6.08 16.03
N TYR A 178 -8.00 -5.81 14.77
CA TYR A 178 -9.25 -5.16 14.36
C TYR A 178 -10.30 -6.21 13.94
N SER A 179 -11.58 -5.89 14.06
CA SER A 179 -12.71 -6.74 13.66
C SER A 179 -13.47 -6.09 12.50
N TRP A 180 -13.44 -6.71 11.32
CA TRP A 180 -14.16 -6.21 10.15
C TRP A 180 -15.61 -6.75 10.11
N PRO A 181 -16.63 -5.91 9.81
CA PRO A 181 -16.58 -4.47 9.49
C PRO A 181 -16.76 -3.54 10.69
N ARG A 182 -16.84 -4.06 11.93
CA ARG A 182 -17.11 -3.31 13.16
C ARG A 182 -16.16 -2.11 13.35
N ASP A 183 -14.87 -2.35 13.19
CA ASP A 183 -13.82 -1.40 13.53
C ASP A 183 -13.35 -0.59 12.31
N ARG A 184 -14.22 -0.42 11.30
CA ARG A 184 -13.91 0.21 9.99
C ARG A 184 -13.16 1.53 10.13
N ASP A 185 -13.67 2.45 10.95
CA ASP A 185 -13.08 3.78 11.05
C ASP A 185 -11.74 3.76 11.80
N ASP A 186 -11.55 2.81 12.72
CA ASP A 186 -10.29 2.64 13.43
C ASP A 186 -9.22 2.00 12.53
N VAL A 187 -9.60 1.10 11.62
CA VAL A 187 -8.73 0.65 10.52
C VAL A 187 -8.33 1.82 9.63
N LEU A 188 -9.27 2.66 9.18
CA LEU A 188 -8.96 3.82 8.33
C LEU A 188 -8.03 4.82 9.06
N ARG A 189 -8.32 5.17 10.32
CA ARG A 189 -7.44 6.01 11.16
C ARG A 189 -6.03 5.41 11.26
N ARG A 190 -5.94 4.10 11.50
CA ARG A 190 -4.65 3.39 11.60
C ARG A 190 -3.85 3.46 10.31
N LEU A 191 -4.50 3.34 9.15
CA LEU A 191 -3.85 3.46 7.84
C LEU A 191 -3.41 4.89 7.52
N MET A 192 -4.21 5.90 7.91
CA MET A 192 -3.84 7.32 7.80
C MET A 192 -2.81 7.78 8.85
N ARG A 193 -2.42 6.91 9.80
CA ARG A 193 -1.57 7.25 10.97
C ARG A 193 -2.14 8.38 11.83
N VAL A 194 -3.46 8.54 11.85
CA VAL A 194 -4.18 9.56 12.63
C VAL A 194 -4.50 9.02 14.02
N GLU A 195 -4.09 9.73 15.07
CA GLU A 195 -4.46 9.40 16.44
C GLU A 195 -5.96 9.64 16.66
N LYS A 196 -6.62 8.70 17.33
CA LYS A 196 -8.07 8.78 17.64
C LYS A 196 -8.37 9.83 18.72
N TYR A 197 -7.41 10.11 19.58
CA TYR A 197 -7.51 11.05 20.69
C TYR A 197 -6.19 11.82 20.78
N ASN A 198 -6.24 13.14 20.71
CA ASN A 198 -5.09 13.98 21.06
C ASN A 198 -4.98 14.04 22.60
N PRO A 199 -3.78 13.96 23.19
CA PRO A 199 -3.62 14.14 24.63
C PRO A 199 -4.08 15.55 25.04
N PRO A 200 -4.74 15.72 26.21
CA PRO A 200 -5.06 17.04 26.73
C PRO A 200 -3.77 17.84 26.99
N PRO A 201 -3.80 19.17 26.89
CA PRO A 201 -2.63 20.00 27.14
C PRO A 201 -2.09 19.80 28.57
N ILE A 202 -0.77 19.71 28.69
CA ILE A 202 -0.09 19.52 29.97
C ILE A 202 -0.32 20.77 30.84
N GLY A 203 -0.89 20.56 32.03
CA GLY A 203 -1.11 21.62 33.02
C GLY A 203 0.19 22.14 33.64
N LYS A 204 0.13 23.28 34.31
CA LYS A 204 1.27 23.79 35.09
C LYS A 204 1.55 22.87 36.28
N LEU A 205 2.84 22.71 36.63
CA LEU A 205 3.24 22.00 37.85
C LEU A 205 2.62 22.65 39.09
N PRO A 206 2.17 21.87 40.09
CA PRO A 206 1.64 22.41 41.33
C PRO A 206 2.75 23.08 42.15
N THR A 207 2.50 24.27 42.66
CA THR A 207 3.38 24.94 43.63
C THR A 207 3.17 24.33 45.01
N ILE A 208 4.12 23.54 45.48
CA ILE A 208 4.13 23.06 46.87
C ILE A 208 4.69 24.19 47.74
N VAL A 209 3.84 24.76 48.60
CA VAL A 209 4.27 25.78 49.57
C VAL A 209 4.68 25.07 50.86
N SER A 210 5.97 25.05 51.17
CA SER A 210 6.46 24.59 52.46
C SER A 210 6.17 25.65 53.52
N ILE A 211 5.17 25.41 54.37
CA ILE A 211 4.90 26.24 55.54
C ILE A 211 5.96 25.88 56.62
N PRO A 212 6.80 26.81 57.08
CA PRO A 212 7.71 26.55 58.19
C PRO A 212 6.92 26.34 59.50
N ILE A 213 7.42 25.43 60.35
CA ILE A 213 6.89 25.11 61.69
C ILE A 213 7.45 26.10 62.71
#